data_AF-A0A7V0YTK5-F1
#
_entry.id   AF-A0A7V0YTK5-F1
#
_cell.length_a   1.000
_cell.length_b   1.000
_cell.length_c   1.000
_cell.angle_alpha   90.00
_cell.angle_beta   90.00
_cell.angle_gamma   90.00
#
_symmetry.space_group_name_H-M   'P 1'
#
loop_
_entity.id
_entity.type
_entity.pdbx_description
1 polymer ?
#
loop_
_entity_poly.entity_id
_entity_poly.type
_entity_poly.pdbx_seq_one_letter_code
_entity_poly.pdbx_strand_id
1 'polypeptide(L)'
;MEKQKTVAVIGASNDRRKYGNKAVRAYILRGFKVYPVNPNEDTIEGLKAYKSILDIPDEIDRATFYVLPKIGMKIIEEVAKKGVK
;
A
#
# COMPACT_ATOMS: atom_id res chain seq x y z
N MET A 1 16.53 -18.81 -3.16
CA MET A 1 15.66 -18.12 -2.18
C MET A 1 14.46 -17.57 -2.95
N GLU A 2 13.24 -17.84 -2.51
CA GLU A 2 12.05 -17.22 -3.12
C GLU A 2 12.07 -15.70 -2.94
N LYS A 3 11.68 -14.96 -3.98
CA LYS A 3 11.53 -13.50 -3.91
C LYS A 3 10.39 -13.17 -2.91
N GLN A 4 10.68 -12.32 -1.93
CA GLN A 4 9.67 -11.85 -0.98
C GLN A 4 8.57 -11.08 -1.76
N LYS A 5 7.31 -11.48 -1.57
CA LYS A 5 6.17 -10.83 -2.24
C LYS A 5 5.96 -9.41 -1.69
N THR A 6 5.75 -8.47 -2.60
CA THR A 6 5.53 -7.06 -2.29
C THR A 6 4.04 -6.71 -2.34
N VAL A 7 3.60 -5.75 -1.52
CA VAL A 7 2.23 -5.25 -1.55
C VAL A 7 2.17 -3.76 -1.23
N ALA A 8 1.47 -3.01 -2.09
CA ALA A 8 1.07 -1.64 -1.80
C ALA A 8 -0.31 -1.63 -1.11
N VAL A 9 -0.41 -0.98 0.05
CA VAL A 9 -1.67 -0.84 0.79
C VAL A 9 -2.16 0.60 0.63
N ILE A 10 -3.07 0.80 -0.32
CA ILE A 10 -3.64 2.10 -0.67
C ILE A 10 -4.76 2.44 0.31
N GLY A 11 -4.69 3.62 0.92
CA GLY A 11 -5.58 3.99 2.01
C GLY A 11 -5.11 3.43 3.36
N ALA A 12 -3.81 3.14 3.50
CA ALA A 12 -3.21 2.87 4.80
C ALA A 12 -3.41 4.07 5.75
N SER A 13 -3.35 3.87 7.06
CA SER A 13 -3.52 4.94 8.05
C SER A 13 -2.83 4.61 9.38
N ASN A 14 -2.52 5.63 10.19
CA ASN A 14 -2.11 5.43 11.58
C ASN A 14 -3.28 5.09 12.53
N ASP A 15 -4.53 5.30 12.12
CA ASP A 15 -5.68 4.83 12.91
C ASP A 15 -5.81 3.30 12.80
N ARG A 16 -5.37 2.60 13.85
CA ARG A 16 -5.41 1.14 13.97
C ARG A 16 -6.80 0.51 13.89
N ARG A 17 -7.87 1.30 14.00
CA ARG A 17 -9.25 0.80 13.84
C ARG A 17 -9.63 0.64 12.37
N LYS A 18 -9.01 1.41 11.46
CA LYS A 18 -9.31 1.42 10.02
C LYS A 18 -8.78 0.17 9.32
N TYR A 19 -9.51 -0.27 8.29
CA TYR A 19 -9.15 -1.46 7.52
C TYR A 19 -7.79 -1.34 6.81
N GLY A 20 -7.41 -0.15 6.32
CA GLY A 20 -6.10 0.07 5.72
C GLY A 20 -4.94 -0.23 6.69
N ASN A 21 -5.03 0.18 7.95
CA ASN A 21 -4.02 -0.17 8.96
C ASN A 21 -4.02 -1.67 9.27
N LYS A 22 -5.21 -2.25 9.48
CA LYS A 22 -5.36 -3.70 9.72
C LYS A 22 -4.73 -4.53 8.60
N ALA A 23 -4.87 -4.08 7.35
CA ALA A 23 -4.25 -4.71 6.19
C ALA A 23 -2.73 -4.61 6.21
N VAL A 24 -2.15 -3.44 6.50
CA VAL A 24 -0.70 -3.28 6.68
C VAL A 24 -0.16 -4.32 7.66
N ARG A 25 -0.75 -4.38 8.86
CA ARG A 25 -0.34 -5.33 9.91
C ARG A 25 -0.51 -6.79 9.48
N ALA A 26 -1.62 -7.12 8.82
CA ALA A 26 -1.89 -8.48 8.35
C ALA A 26 -0.88 -8.92 7.28
N TYR A 27 -0.48 -8.04 6.36
CA TYR A 27 0.53 -8.35 5.34
C TYR A 27 1.93 -8.46 5.92
N ILE A 28 2.30 -7.60 6.88
CA ILE A 28 3.56 -7.73 7.64
C ILE A 28 3.63 -9.11 8.31
N LEU A 29 2.57 -9.52 9.02
CA LEU A 29 2.51 -10.81 9.71
C LEU A 29 2.65 -12.00 8.75
N ARG A 30 2.19 -11.86 7.50
CA ARG A 30 2.32 -12.87 6.44
C ARG A 30 3.67 -12.84 5.72
N GLY A 31 4.61 -12.00 6.14
CA GLY A 31 5.95 -11.92 5.57
C GLY A 31 6.04 -11.14 4.25
N PHE A 32 5.04 -10.34 3.89
CA PHE A 32 5.14 -9.47 2.71
C PHE A 32 6.06 -8.27 2.99
N LYS A 33 6.71 -7.77 1.94
CA LYS A 33 7.31 -6.43 1.97
C LYS A 33 6.20 -5.42 1.70
N VAL A 34 5.83 -4.66 2.72
CA VAL A 34 4.64 -3.80 2.70
C VAL A 34 5.02 -2.34 2.43
N TYR A 35 4.28 -1.72 1.52
CA TYR A 35 4.38 -0.29 1.19
C TYR A 35 3.05 0.40 1.50
N PRO A 36 2.93 1.07 2.66
CA PRO A 36 1.78 1.90 2.95
C PRO A 36 1.69 3.09 1.97
N VAL A 37 0.51 3.34 1.41
CA VAL A 37 0.25 4.50 0.57
C VAL A 37 -0.82 5.38 1.22
N ASN A 38 -0.41 6.58 1.62
CA ASN A 38 -1.25 7.62 2.21
C ASN A 38 -0.61 9.00 1.93
N PRO A 39 -1.35 9.99 1.40
CA PRO A 39 -0.80 11.31 1.08
C PRO A 39 -0.41 12.17 2.30
N ASN A 40 -0.92 11.85 3.49
CA ASN A 40 -0.84 12.68 4.69
C ASN A 40 0.04 12.08 5.81
N GLU A 41 0.44 10.82 5.68
CA GLU A 41 1.20 10.13 6.73
C GLU A 41 2.60 9.81 6.19
N ASP A 42 3.65 10.15 6.94
CA ASP A 42 5.03 9.85 6.54
C ASP A 42 5.46 8.44 6.96
N THR A 43 4.85 7.91 8.03
CA THR A 43 5.09 6.56 8.52
C THR A 43 3.81 5.89 9.02
N ILE A 44 3.70 4.57 8.83
CA ILE A 44 2.57 3.75 9.30
C ILE A 44 3.11 2.42 9.80
N GLU A 45 2.80 2.07 11.07
CA GLU A 45 3.33 0.87 11.74
C GLU A 45 4.87 0.76 11.66
N GLY A 46 5.56 1.91 11.72
CA GLY A 46 7.02 1.99 11.62
C GLY A 46 7.59 1.87 10.20
N LEU A 47 6.74 1.65 9.18
CA LEU A 47 7.15 1.61 7.78
C LEU A 47 7.02 3.00 7.16
N LYS A 48 7.95 3.34 6.25
CA LYS A 48 7.83 4.54 5.41
C LYS A 48 6.55 4.46 4.58
N ALA A 49 5.71 5.49 4.68
CA ALA A 49 4.54 5.65 3.85
C ALA A 49 4.85 6.54 2.65
N TYR A 50 4.16 6.28 1.53
CA TYR A 50 4.35 6.99 0.27
C TYR A 50 3.06 7.73 -0.09
N LYS A 51 3.18 8.89 -0.74
CA LYS A 51 2.02 9.70 -1.11
C LYS A 51 1.26 9.10 -2.28
N SER A 52 1.98 8.55 -3.25
CA SER A 52 1.47 7.76 -4.36
C SER A 52 2.15 6.40 -4.45
N ILE A 53 1.47 5.44 -5.09
CA ILE A 53 2.09 4.15 -5.46
C ILE A 53 3.23 4.35 -6.48
N LEU A 54 3.22 5.43 -7.25
CA LEU A 54 4.25 5.79 -8.22
C LEU A 54 5.58 6.19 -7.54
N ASP A 55 5.52 6.67 -6.30
CA ASP A 55 6.70 7.12 -5.54
C ASP A 55 7.49 5.94 -4.95
N ILE A 56 6.93 4.73 -4.96
CA ILE A 56 7.60 3.55 -4.44
C ILE A 56 8.70 3.15 -5.44
N PRO A 57 9.97 3.02 -5.03
CA PRO A 57 11.04 2.68 -5.97
C PRO A 57 10.99 1.22 -6.46
N ASP A 58 10.43 0.33 -5.66
CA ASP A 58 10.42 -1.11 -5.93
C ASP A 58 9.26 -1.53 -6.86
N GLU A 59 9.40 -2.71 -7.45
CA GLU A 59 8.29 -3.41 -8.12
C GLU A 59 7.22 -3.83 -7.10
N ILE A 60 5.97 -3.83 -7.52
CA ILE A 60 4.81 -4.19 -6.69
C ILE A 60 4.07 -5.38 -7.29
N ASP A 61 3.95 -6.47 -6.54
CA ASP A 61 3.24 -7.69 -6.96
C ASP A 61 1.74 -7.63 -6.67
N ARG A 62 1.28 -6.69 -5.81
CA ARG A 62 -0.13 -6.52 -5.47
C ARG A 62 -0.44 -5.10 -4.98
N ALA A 63 -1.54 -4.54 -5.43
CA ALA A 63 -2.14 -3.34 -4.84
C ALA A 63 -3.46 -3.71 -4.13
N THR A 64 -3.68 -3.17 -2.93
CA THR A 64 -4.93 -3.35 -2.16
C THR A 64 -5.53 -1.99 -1.83
N PHE A 65 -6.85 -1.86 -1.93
CA PHE A 65 -7.55 -0.57 -1.85
C PHE A 65 -8.47 -0.51 -0.63
N TYR A 66 -8.23 0.50 0.21
CA TYR A 66 -9.01 0.82 1.41
C TYR A 66 -9.42 2.30 1.39
N VAL A 67 -9.93 2.74 0.25
CA VAL A 67 -10.35 4.13 -0.02
C VAL A 67 -11.78 4.15 -0.56
N LEU A 68 -12.38 5.34 -0.60
CA LEU A 68 -13.68 5.53 -1.22
C LEU A 68 -13.63 5.18 -2.72
N PRO A 69 -14.70 4.63 -3.33
CA PRO A 69 -14.71 4.20 -4.72
C PRO A 69 -14.23 5.27 -5.71
N LYS A 70 -14.68 6.53 -5.54
CA LYS A 70 -14.27 7.66 -6.39
C LYS A 70 -12.76 7.93 -6.35
N ILE A 71 -12.13 7.70 -5.20
CA ILE A 71 -10.67 7.83 -5.04
C ILE A 71 -9.99 6.61 -5.67
N GLY A 72 -10.52 5.41 -5.40
CA GLY A 72 -10.01 4.16 -5.98
C GLY A 72 -9.93 4.22 -7.51
N MET A 73 -10.98 4.72 -8.17
CA MET A 73 -11.00 4.87 -9.64
C MET A 73 -9.86 5.73 -10.18
N LYS A 74 -9.47 6.79 -9.46
CA LYS A 74 -8.33 7.63 -9.86
C LYS A 74 -7.00 6.90 -9.67
N ILE A 75 -6.86 6.18 -8.57
CA ILE A 75 -5.62 5.48 -8.23
C ILE A 75 -5.40 4.24 -9.12
N ILE A 76 -6.46 3.64 -9.68
CA ILE A 76 -6.32 2.51 -10.62
C ILE A 76 -5.40 2.87 -11.81
N GLU A 77 -5.48 4.10 -12.33
CA GLU A 77 -4.59 4.54 -13.40
C GLU A 77 -3.12 4.58 -12.95
N GLU A 78 -2.86 5.03 -11.72
CA GLU A 78 -1.52 5.02 -11.13
C GLU A 78 -1.00 3.60 -10.91
N VAL A 79 -1.86 2.68 -10.45
CA VAL A 79 -1.54 1.26 -10.29
C VAL A 79 -1.19 0.62 -11.63
N ALA A 80 -1.97 0.91 -12.68
CA ALA A 80 -1.69 0.45 -14.03
C ALA A 80 -0.36 1.00 -14.55
N LYS A 81 -0.10 2.31 -14.36
CA LYS A 81 1.17 2.95 -14.74
C LYS A 81 2.38 2.38 -13.98
N LYS A 82 2.21 2.02 -12.71
CA LYS A 82 3.25 1.37 -11.90
C LYS A 82 3.59 -0.05 -12.40
N GLY A 83 2.74 -0.66 -13.21
CA GLY A 83 2.92 -2.02 -13.71
C GLY A 83 2.72 -3.07 -12.62
N VAL A 84 1.77 -2.84 -11.72
CA VAL A 84 1.41 -3.84 -10.69
C VAL A 84 0.90 -5.11 -11.38
N LYS A 85 1.39 -6.26 -10.92
CA LYS A 85 1.06 -7.59 -11.47
C LYS A 85 -0.33 -8.09 -11.10
#